data_AF-A0A1F7BMS7-F1
#
_entry.id   AF-A0A1F7BMS7-F1
#
_cell.length_a   1.000
_cell.length_b   1.000
_cell.length_c   1.000
_cell.angle_alpha   90.00
_cell.angle_beta   90.00
_cell.angle_gamma   90.00
#
_symmetry.space_group_name_H-M   'P 1'
#
loop_
_entity.id
_entity.type
_entity.pdbx_description
1 polymer ?
#
loop_
_entity_poly.entity_id
_entity_poly.type
_entity_poly.pdbx_seq_one_letter_code
_entity_poly.pdbx_strand_id
1 'polypeptide(L)'
;MKRIILLVTVTLGLSACGGGKPVEYGDESDSKKLMEADTQNREIEEDEVMMETKNVSYEGIVRPSGISIYMQGTHRLETEMETVLLLESETVDLETYAGKEVRVSGSVRPTVEEGGMIMRVERVEVKNEKETKEETKEPNEEEIDIEQPESEESNDREMRSSSLSSTPPDSAKISLMMNEKFGDEEWTQRYCSLHIGFCLPIHRNWWYKSFGATTSSLWHVEIGPEPLEVLGDGPLLINLFSDTVDEVGAEDGIIVTHGNFVVGYRAWSGDRHIEVSAPQELREAVEYITAYIEEG
;
A
#
# COMPACT_ATOMS: atom_id res chain seq x y z
N MET A 1 -63.20 -9.96 15.68
CA MET A 1 -62.35 -9.49 14.57
C MET A 1 -61.49 -10.65 14.10
N LYS A 2 -61.74 -11.19 12.91
CA LYS A 2 -61.03 -12.35 12.34
C LYS A 2 -59.72 -11.87 11.69
N ARG A 3 -58.58 -12.41 12.12
CA ARG A 3 -57.28 -12.19 11.46
C ARG A 3 -57.11 -13.22 10.35
N ILE A 4 -56.96 -12.72 9.12
CA ILE A 4 -56.69 -13.50 7.92
C ILE A 4 -55.18 -13.71 7.86
N ILE A 5 -54.75 -14.97 7.90
CA ILE A 5 -53.37 -15.40 7.69
C ILE A 5 -53.20 -15.59 6.19
N LEU A 6 -52.40 -14.74 5.55
CA LEU A 6 -52.05 -14.87 4.14
C LEU A 6 -50.78 -15.72 4.05
N LEU A 7 -50.93 -16.98 3.62
CA LEU A 7 -49.84 -17.90 3.35
C LEU A 7 -49.34 -17.62 1.93
N VAL A 8 -48.12 -17.09 1.78
CA VAL A 8 -47.47 -16.91 0.46
C VAL A 8 -46.54 -18.09 0.24
N THR A 9 -46.98 -19.04 -0.58
CA THR A 9 -46.16 -20.16 -1.07
C THR A 9 -45.31 -19.70 -2.25
N VAL A 10 -44.04 -19.40 -2.01
CA VAL A 10 -43.04 -19.16 -3.06
C VAL A 10 -42.56 -20.51 -3.59
N THR A 11 -42.79 -20.75 -4.87
CA THR A 11 -42.40 -21.98 -5.59
C THR A 11 -40.99 -21.77 -6.18
N LEU A 12 -40.00 -22.51 -5.67
CA LEU A 12 -38.66 -22.58 -6.24
C LEU A 12 -38.68 -23.45 -7.51
N GLY A 13 -38.47 -22.81 -8.66
CA GLY A 13 -38.23 -23.50 -9.93
C GLY A 13 -36.73 -23.80 -10.10
N LEU A 14 -36.35 -25.07 -9.93
CA LEU A 14 -35.04 -25.59 -10.32
C LEU A 14 -34.96 -25.66 -11.86
N SER A 15 -34.12 -24.83 -12.46
CA SER A 15 -33.74 -24.97 -13.87
C SER A 15 -32.41 -25.71 -13.94
N ALA A 16 -32.45 -26.94 -14.45
CA ALA A 16 -31.30 -27.78 -14.76
C ALA A 16 -31.08 -27.79 -16.28
N CYS A 17 -29.88 -27.42 -16.73
CA CYS A 17 -29.27 -27.62 -18.06
C CYS A 17 -27.79 -27.22 -17.91
N GLY A 18 -26.73 -27.90 -18.36
CA GLY A 18 -26.49 -29.14 -19.12
C GLY A 18 -25.03 -29.57 -18.82
N GLY A 19 -24.61 -30.81 -18.97
CA GLY A 19 -24.48 -31.48 -20.26
C GLY A 19 -23.07 -31.37 -20.87
N GLY A 20 -22.00 -31.38 -20.07
CA GLY A 20 -20.61 -31.46 -20.55
C GLY A 20 -20.16 -32.91 -20.74
N LYS A 21 -19.66 -33.25 -21.93
CA LYS A 21 -19.17 -34.59 -22.28
C LYS A 21 -17.88 -34.92 -21.51
N PRO A 22 -17.66 -36.18 -21.10
CA PRO A 22 -16.38 -36.60 -20.55
C PRO A 22 -15.31 -36.57 -21.64
N VAL A 23 -14.19 -35.92 -21.34
CA VAL A 23 -12.96 -35.97 -22.14
C VAL A 23 -12.31 -37.32 -21.89
N GLU A 24 -12.18 -38.13 -22.94
CA GLU A 24 -11.32 -39.33 -22.97
C GLU A 24 -9.86 -38.89 -22.77
N TYR A 25 -9.28 -39.27 -21.64
CA TYR A 25 -7.83 -39.29 -21.49
C TYR A 25 -7.32 -40.58 -22.14
N GLY A 26 -6.65 -40.42 -23.28
CA GLY A 26 -5.86 -41.48 -23.90
C GLY A 26 -4.72 -41.88 -22.97
N ASP A 27 -4.74 -43.15 -22.61
CA ASP A 27 -3.68 -43.87 -21.92
C ASP A 27 -2.55 -44.24 -22.91
N GLU A 28 -1.40 -44.59 -22.34
CA GLU A 28 -0.24 -45.20 -23.00
C GLU A 28 0.54 -44.29 -23.97
N SER A 29 1.84 -44.36 -24.12
CA SER A 29 2.97 -45.07 -23.50
C SER A 29 4.20 -44.53 -24.24
N ASP A 30 5.40 -44.93 -23.85
CA ASP A 30 6.63 -44.76 -24.64
C ASP A 30 7.20 -43.34 -24.81
N SER A 31 8.01 -42.96 -23.83
CA SER A 31 9.34 -42.41 -24.14
C SER A 31 10.32 -42.55 -22.96
N LYS A 32 10.57 -43.79 -22.55
CA LYS A 32 11.80 -44.15 -21.83
C LYS A 32 12.93 -44.28 -22.86
N LYS A 33 13.64 -43.20 -23.18
CA LYS A 33 14.89 -43.31 -23.92
C LYS A 33 15.84 -42.15 -23.63
N LEU A 34 16.86 -42.49 -22.83
CA LEU A 34 18.24 -42.00 -22.91
C LEU A 34 18.44 -40.54 -23.33
N MET A 35 18.81 -39.67 -22.38
CA MET A 35 19.99 -38.81 -22.49
C MET A 35 20.53 -38.51 -21.09
N GLU A 36 21.46 -39.35 -20.63
CA GLU A 36 22.52 -38.93 -19.71
C GLU A 36 23.60 -38.26 -20.58
N ALA A 37 23.70 -36.94 -20.52
CA ALA A 37 24.87 -36.20 -20.96
C ALA A 37 24.87 -34.79 -20.35
N ASP A 38 25.67 -34.63 -19.31
CA ASP A 38 26.49 -33.44 -19.07
C ASP A 38 25.78 -32.08 -18.98
N THR A 39 24.96 -31.91 -17.93
CA THR A 39 24.49 -30.58 -17.51
C THR A 39 25.60 -29.90 -16.71
N GLN A 40 26.51 -29.22 -17.41
CA GLN A 40 27.28 -28.13 -16.83
C GLN A 40 26.29 -27.05 -16.38
N ASN A 41 26.02 -27.04 -15.08
CA ASN A 41 25.20 -26.09 -14.36
C ASN A 41 25.88 -24.71 -14.39
N ARG A 42 25.70 -24.00 -15.51
CA ARG A 42 26.03 -22.58 -15.61
C ARG A 42 24.86 -21.85 -14.96
N GLU A 43 25.05 -21.40 -13.73
CA GLU A 43 24.22 -20.38 -13.10
C GLU A 43 24.16 -19.20 -14.06
N ILE A 44 23.06 -19.12 -14.82
CA ILE A 44 22.68 -17.92 -15.53
C ILE A 44 22.07 -17.08 -14.41
N GLU A 45 22.87 -16.17 -13.86
CA GLU A 45 22.33 -15.01 -13.15
C GLU A 45 21.47 -14.30 -14.19
N GLU A 46 20.18 -14.59 -14.17
CA GLU A 46 19.17 -13.85 -14.91
C GLU A 46 19.11 -12.48 -14.25
N ASP A 47 20.01 -11.58 -14.68
CA ASP A 47 19.84 -10.15 -14.49
C ASP A 47 18.45 -9.83 -15.07
N GLU A 48 17.44 -9.76 -14.19
CA GLU A 48 16.10 -9.34 -14.56
C GLU A 48 16.22 -7.98 -15.25
N VAL A 49 16.06 -7.99 -16.56
CA VAL A 49 16.14 -6.79 -17.39
C VAL A 49 14.90 -5.96 -17.09
N MET A 50 14.95 -5.17 -16.02
CA MET A 50 13.92 -4.20 -15.69
C MET A 50 13.84 -3.20 -16.84
N MET A 51 12.64 -3.02 -17.40
CA MET A 51 12.40 -2.09 -18.49
C MET A 51 12.54 -0.65 -17.99
N GLU A 52 13.64 0.02 -18.35
CA GLU A 52 13.85 1.44 -18.08
C GLU A 52 13.43 2.32 -19.26
N THR A 53 12.74 3.43 -18.99
CA THR A 53 12.48 4.48 -19.98
C THR A 53 13.57 5.54 -19.87
N LYS A 54 14.42 5.66 -20.91
CA LYS A 54 15.58 6.57 -20.92
C LYS A 54 15.23 7.98 -21.42
N ASN A 55 16.08 8.95 -21.09
CA ASN A 55 16.03 10.34 -21.57
C ASN A 55 14.74 11.09 -21.18
N VAL A 56 14.24 10.84 -19.98
CA VAL A 56 13.08 11.54 -19.42
C VAL A 56 13.56 12.65 -18.47
N SER A 57 12.77 13.70 -18.35
CA SER A 57 13.07 14.85 -17.48
C SER A 57 11.85 15.31 -16.70
N TYR A 58 12.09 15.71 -15.45
CA TYR A 58 11.06 16.21 -14.53
C TYR A 58 11.56 17.47 -13.83
N GLU A 59 10.63 18.30 -13.38
CA GLU A 59 10.91 19.53 -12.64
C GLU A 59 10.27 19.45 -11.26
N GLY A 60 10.97 19.97 -10.25
CA GLY A 60 10.47 20.01 -8.89
C GLY A 60 11.53 20.41 -7.88
N ILE A 61 11.19 20.26 -6.60
CA ILE A 61 12.09 20.55 -5.47
C ILE A 61 12.68 19.23 -4.98
N VAL A 62 14.01 19.16 -4.88
CA VAL A 62 14.68 17.97 -4.33
C VAL A 62 14.55 17.97 -2.80
N ARG A 63 14.14 16.85 -2.22
CA ARG A 63 14.11 16.61 -0.77
C ARG A 63 14.82 15.30 -0.43
N PRO A 64 15.37 15.16 0.79
CA PRO A 64 15.79 13.84 1.28
C PRO A 64 14.61 12.86 1.29
N SER A 65 14.84 11.59 0.91
CA SER A 65 13.75 10.61 0.77
C SER A 65 13.06 10.30 2.11
N GLY A 66 13.74 10.55 3.23
CA GLY A 66 13.27 10.17 4.56
C GLY A 66 13.44 8.67 4.78
N ILE A 67 12.63 8.10 5.66
CA ILE A 67 12.63 6.67 5.98
C ILE A 67 11.68 5.99 4.97
N SER A 68 12.19 5.36 3.92
CA SER A 68 11.38 4.50 3.04
C SER A 68 11.51 3.05 3.50
N ILE A 69 10.40 2.31 3.50
CA ILE A 69 10.35 0.92 3.97
C ILE A 69 11.19 -0.02 3.08
N TYR A 70 11.36 0.31 1.80
CA TYR A 70 12.20 -0.47 0.88
C TYR A 70 13.58 0.15 0.64
N MET A 71 13.89 1.27 1.29
CA MET A 71 15.19 1.96 1.19
C MET A 71 15.59 2.27 -0.25
N GLN A 72 14.61 2.44 -1.16
CA GLN A 72 14.84 2.79 -2.56
C GLN A 72 14.96 4.31 -2.71
N GLY A 73 15.96 4.74 -3.47
CA GLY A 73 16.29 6.15 -3.65
C GLY A 73 16.96 6.78 -2.44
N THR A 74 17.76 7.82 -2.68
CA THR A 74 18.37 8.62 -1.61
C THR A 74 17.60 9.93 -1.38
N HIS A 75 16.93 10.41 -2.43
CA HIS A 75 16.18 11.66 -2.44
C HIS A 75 14.81 11.44 -3.10
N ARG A 76 13.95 12.44 -3.02
CA ARG A 76 12.71 12.51 -3.77
C ARG A 76 12.57 13.88 -4.45
N LEU A 77 11.89 13.91 -5.59
CA LEU A 77 11.50 15.13 -6.28
C LEU A 77 10.03 15.40 -6.00
N GLU A 78 9.75 16.52 -5.35
CA GLU A 78 8.39 17.03 -5.17
C GLU A 78 8.05 17.91 -6.38
N THR A 79 7.18 17.41 -7.26
CA THR A 79 6.75 18.13 -8.46
C THR A 79 5.60 19.11 -8.14
N GLU A 80 5.31 20.05 -9.05
CA GLU A 80 4.16 20.96 -8.91
C GLU A 80 2.80 20.25 -8.83
N MET A 81 2.72 19.01 -9.35
CA MET A 81 1.50 18.19 -9.35
C MET A 81 1.34 17.36 -8.07
N GLU A 82 2.06 17.70 -6.99
CA GLU A 82 2.12 16.94 -5.72
C GLU A 82 2.54 15.47 -5.90
N THR A 83 3.03 15.09 -7.09
CA THR A 83 3.54 13.75 -7.36
C THR A 83 4.97 13.66 -6.83
N VAL A 84 5.27 12.57 -6.13
CA VAL A 84 6.59 12.27 -5.58
C VAL A 84 7.30 11.27 -6.49
N LEU A 85 8.49 11.63 -6.95
CA LEU A 85 9.37 10.77 -7.74
C LEU A 85 10.61 10.43 -6.91
N LEU A 86 10.90 9.14 -6.69
CA LEU A 86 12.12 8.74 -6.00
C LEU A 86 13.34 8.98 -6.89
N LEU A 87 14.43 9.44 -6.30
CA LEU A 87 15.67 9.75 -7.02
C LEU A 87 16.81 8.90 -6.48
N GLU A 88 17.54 8.26 -7.39
CA GLU A 88 18.82 7.62 -7.12
C GLU A 88 19.88 8.12 -8.10
N SER A 89 21.13 8.12 -7.68
CA SER A 89 22.23 8.60 -8.51
C SER A 89 23.55 8.04 -8.02
N GLU A 90 24.36 7.53 -8.96
CA GLU A 90 25.74 7.09 -8.71
C GLU A 90 26.76 8.17 -9.11
N THR A 91 26.35 9.15 -9.93
CA THR A 91 27.27 10.11 -10.57
C THR A 91 27.05 11.55 -10.13
N VAL A 92 25.83 11.90 -9.73
CA VAL A 92 25.45 13.22 -9.23
C VAL A 92 25.19 13.15 -7.73
N ASP A 93 25.84 14.04 -6.97
CA ASP A 93 25.56 14.23 -5.54
C ASP A 93 24.27 15.03 -5.35
N LEU A 94 23.17 14.31 -5.10
CA LEU A 94 21.83 14.88 -4.96
C LEU A 94 21.68 15.77 -3.71
N GLU A 95 22.49 15.57 -2.68
CA GLU A 95 22.45 16.36 -1.44
C GLU A 95 22.76 17.84 -1.73
N THR A 96 23.66 18.11 -2.68
CA THR A 96 24.01 19.49 -3.09
C THR A 96 22.83 20.27 -3.69
N TYR A 97 21.76 19.57 -4.07
CA TYR A 97 20.55 20.13 -4.67
C TYR A 97 19.34 20.11 -3.71
N ALA A 98 19.48 19.56 -2.50
CA ALA A 98 18.39 19.50 -1.53
C ALA A 98 17.83 20.91 -1.23
N GLY A 99 16.51 21.04 -1.33
CA GLY A 99 15.75 22.28 -1.16
C GLY A 99 15.75 23.23 -2.36
N LYS A 100 16.43 22.89 -3.47
CA LYS A 100 16.46 23.74 -4.68
C LYS A 100 15.42 23.27 -5.69
N GLU A 101 14.86 24.23 -6.44
CA GLU A 101 14.07 23.93 -7.63
C GLU A 101 15.00 23.58 -8.80
N VAL A 102 14.82 22.39 -9.35
CA VAL A 102 15.70 21.84 -10.39
C VAL A 102 14.89 21.15 -11.47
N ARG A 103 15.51 20.98 -12.64
CA ARG A 103 15.13 20.02 -13.67
C ARG A 103 16.09 18.83 -13.61
N VAL A 104 15.58 17.65 -13.28
CA VAL A 104 16.36 16.40 -13.29
C VAL A 104 16.16 15.67 -14.61
N SER A 105 17.16 14.94 -15.09
CA SER A 105 17.08 14.12 -16.31
C SER A 105 17.82 12.80 -16.13
N GLY A 106 17.29 11.72 -16.71
CA GLY A 106 17.88 10.38 -16.61
C GLY A 106 16.99 9.28 -17.17
N SER A 107 17.03 8.11 -16.53
CA SER A 107 16.12 6.99 -16.82
C SER A 107 15.16 6.74 -15.66
N VAL A 108 13.94 6.29 -15.97
CA VAL A 108 12.92 5.96 -14.97
C VAL A 108 12.50 4.52 -15.10
N ARG A 109 12.28 3.88 -13.95
CA ARG A 109 11.72 2.54 -13.83
C ARG A 109 10.69 2.49 -12.70
N PRO A 110 9.73 1.56 -12.76
CA PRO A 110 8.87 1.27 -11.62
C PRO A 110 9.70 0.84 -10.40
N THR A 111 9.26 1.26 -9.21
CA THR A 111 9.80 0.76 -7.95
C THR A 111 9.21 -0.59 -7.59
N VAL A 112 9.79 -1.24 -6.57
CA VAL A 112 9.16 -2.40 -5.92
C VAL A 112 7.98 -1.93 -5.05
N GLU A 113 8.04 -0.69 -4.56
CA GLU A 113 6.89 0.03 -4.02
C GLU A 113 5.84 0.16 -5.12
N GLU A 114 4.63 -0.33 -4.84
CA GLU A 114 3.49 -0.30 -5.77
C GLU A 114 3.44 1.06 -6.46
N GLY A 115 3.38 1.11 -7.79
CA GLY A 115 3.19 2.32 -8.64
C GLY A 115 4.12 3.53 -8.44
N GLY A 116 5.09 3.45 -7.54
CA GLY A 116 6.15 4.44 -7.42
C GLY A 116 7.06 4.39 -8.63
N MET A 117 7.67 5.53 -8.93
CA MET A 117 8.67 5.64 -9.99
C MET A 117 9.98 6.04 -9.34
N ILE A 118 11.06 5.38 -9.74
CA ILE A 118 12.41 5.76 -9.37
C ILE A 118 13.17 6.20 -10.60
N MET A 119 13.75 7.39 -10.50
CA MET A 119 14.62 7.97 -11.51
C MET A 119 16.08 7.75 -11.14
N ARG A 120 16.82 7.10 -12.02
CA ARG A 120 18.28 7.13 -12.03
C ARG A 120 18.73 8.44 -12.67
N VAL A 121 19.16 9.38 -11.85
CA VAL A 121 19.51 10.74 -12.27
C VAL A 121 20.90 10.74 -12.91
N GLU A 122 20.97 11.26 -14.14
CA GLU A 122 22.23 11.44 -14.88
C GLU A 122 22.64 12.92 -14.95
N ARG A 123 21.67 13.84 -14.88
CA ARG A 123 21.91 15.29 -14.96
C ARG A 123 20.90 16.07 -14.12
N VAL A 124 21.38 17.15 -13.50
CA VAL A 124 20.56 18.12 -12.76
C VAL A 124 20.86 19.52 -13.27
N GLU A 125 19.81 20.27 -13.61
CA GLU A 125 19.88 21.67 -14.03
C GLU A 125 19.14 22.53 -13.00
N VAL A 126 19.84 23.40 -12.29
CA VAL A 126 19.21 24.35 -11.36
C VAL A 126 18.46 25.39 -12.18
N LYS A 127 17.16 25.56 -11.92
CA LYS A 127 16.42 26.71 -12.44
C LYS A 127 16.96 27.94 -11.70
N ASN A 128 17.92 28.62 -12.32
CA ASN A 128 18.44 29.86 -11.76
C ASN A 128 17.28 30.86 -11.65
N GLU A 129 17.08 31.41 -10.45
CA GLU A 129 16.36 32.65 -10.19
C GLU A 129 17.06 33.81 -10.93
N LYS A 130 16.95 33.85 -12.24
CA LYS A 130 17.33 35.04 -12.99
C LYS A 130 16.15 36.01 -12.91
N GLU A 131 16.39 37.06 -12.13
CA GLU A 131 15.73 38.39 -12.11
C GLU A 131 15.06 38.80 -10.79
N THR A 132 15.78 38.71 -9.66
CA THR A 132 15.59 39.68 -8.57
C THR A 132 16.93 40.35 -8.25
N LYS A 133 17.38 41.23 -9.14
CA LYS A 133 18.57 42.08 -8.92
C LYS A 133 18.44 43.43 -9.63
N GLU A 134 17.61 44.32 -9.06
CA GLU A 134 17.65 45.80 -9.12
C GLU A 134 16.78 46.24 -7.90
N GLU A 135 17.12 47.12 -6.95
CA GLU A 135 18.13 48.17 -6.74
C GLU A 135 18.21 48.46 -5.21
N THR A 136 19.43 48.66 -4.69
CA THR A 136 19.84 49.81 -3.82
C THR A 136 19.09 50.04 -2.48
N LYS A 137 19.68 49.98 -1.27
CA LYS A 137 20.72 50.91 -0.72
C LYS A 137 21.17 50.46 0.70
N GLU A 138 22.49 50.41 0.87
CA GLU A 138 23.40 50.74 2.01
C GLU A 138 22.95 50.86 3.50
N PRO A 139 23.92 50.73 4.44
CA PRO A 139 23.75 50.08 5.74
C PRO A 139 23.53 51.07 6.89
N ASN A 140 22.92 50.59 7.97
CA ASN A 140 23.03 51.20 9.28
C ASN A 140 23.64 50.19 10.26
N GLU A 141 24.84 50.51 10.73
CA GLU A 141 25.53 49.84 11.83
C GLU A 141 24.79 50.15 13.13
N GLU A 142 24.46 49.12 13.91
CA GLU A 142 24.36 49.27 15.37
C GLU A 142 24.69 47.93 16.02
N GLU A 143 25.80 47.93 16.75
CA GLU A 143 26.28 46.86 17.62
C GLU A 143 25.25 46.55 18.71
N ILE A 144 24.90 45.28 18.89
CA ILE A 144 24.37 44.78 20.16
C ILE A 144 25.10 43.50 20.54
N ASP A 145 25.99 43.67 21.50
CA ASP A 145 26.68 42.68 22.30
C ASP A 145 25.66 41.95 23.20
N ILE A 146 25.51 40.64 23.05
CA ILE A 146 24.68 39.81 23.93
C ILE A 146 25.51 38.65 24.44
N GLU A 147 25.85 38.77 25.73
CA GLU A 147 26.54 37.81 26.57
C GLU A 147 25.92 36.41 26.52
N GLN A 148 26.78 35.41 26.33
CA GLN A 148 26.52 34.00 26.59
C GLN A 148 26.40 33.75 28.10
N PRO A 149 25.37 33.05 28.57
CA PRO A 149 25.46 32.26 29.79
C PRO A 149 25.84 30.81 29.46
N GLU A 150 26.99 30.41 29.98
CA GLU A 150 27.37 29.02 30.21
C GLU A 150 26.36 28.36 31.15
N SER A 151 25.85 27.18 30.77
CA SER A 151 25.26 26.25 31.72
C SER A 151 25.67 24.83 31.37
N GLU A 152 26.67 24.35 32.10
CA GLU A 152 27.00 22.95 32.27
C GLU A 152 25.83 22.24 32.96
N GLU A 153 25.21 21.25 32.32
CA GLU A 153 24.52 20.18 33.05
C GLU A 153 24.74 18.84 32.35
N SER A 154 25.51 18.01 33.07
CA SER A 154 25.64 16.57 32.92
C SER A 154 24.28 15.87 33.03
N ASN A 155 23.94 15.02 32.07
CA ASN A 155 22.96 13.96 32.28
C ASN A 155 23.43 12.67 31.63
N ASP A 156 23.94 11.79 32.49
CA ASP A 156 24.09 10.36 32.25
C ASP A 156 22.77 9.77 31.77
N ARG A 157 22.67 9.43 30.48
CA ARG A 157 21.58 8.60 29.96
C ARG A 157 22.05 7.15 29.89
N GLU A 158 21.59 6.41 30.89
CA GLU A 158 21.59 4.95 30.96
C GLU A 158 21.25 4.33 29.60
N MET A 159 22.15 3.49 29.11
CA MET A 159 21.88 2.54 28.05
C MET A 159 20.88 1.49 28.56
N ARG A 160 19.59 1.80 28.45
CA ARG A 160 18.55 0.77 28.53
C ARG A 160 18.66 -0.10 27.29
N SER A 161 19.35 -1.22 27.48
CA SER A 161 19.29 -2.41 26.63
C SER A 161 17.82 -2.87 26.54
N SER A 162 17.08 -2.36 25.56
CA SER A 162 15.80 -2.92 25.16
C SER A 162 16.10 -4.13 24.30
N SER A 163 16.09 -5.29 24.96
CA SER A 163 16.03 -6.61 24.36
C SER A 163 14.97 -6.60 23.25
N LEU A 164 15.45 -6.71 22.01
CA LEU A 164 14.65 -6.93 20.81
C LEU A 164 13.90 -8.25 20.97
N SER A 165 12.68 -8.19 21.53
CA SER A 165 11.71 -9.26 21.41
C SER A 165 11.34 -9.33 19.94
N SER A 166 11.86 -10.32 19.24
CA SER A 166 11.66 -10.57 17.81
C SER A 166 10.26 -11.11 17.49
N THR A 167 9.25 -10.68 18.24
CA THR A 167 7.86 -10.77 17.81
C THR A 167 7.65 -9.69 16.76
N PRO A 168 7.21 -10.04 15.53
CA PRO A 168 6.84 -9.04 14.52
C PRO A 168 5.92 -8.01 15.16
N PRO A 169 6.13 -6.70 14.92
CA PRO A 169 5.38 -5.62 15.58
C PRO A 169 3.85 -5.81 15.50
N ASP A 170 3.37 -6.54 14.50
CA ASP A 170 1.95 -6.78 14.27
C ASP A 170 1.33 -7.83 15.19
N SER A 171 2.11 -8.76 15.76
CA SER A 171 1.54 -9.88 16.53
C SER A 171 0.82 -9.43 17.80
N ALA A 172 1.29 -8.36 18.43
CA ALA A 172 0.65 -7.78 19.60
C ALA A 172 -0.69 -7.12 19.25
N LYS A 173 -0.74 -6.38 18.12
CA LYS A 173 -1.96 -5.73 17.64
C LYS A 173 -3.03 -6.75 17.28
N ILE A 174 -2.64 -7.81 16.56
CA ILE A 174 -3.53 -8.93 16.21
C ILE A 174 -4.09 -9.57 17.48
N SER A 175 -3.24 -9.82 18.48
CA SER A 175 -3.68 -10.41 19.76
C SER A 175 -4.70 -9.54 20.49
N LEU A 176 -4.54 -8.21 20.46
CA LEU A 176 -5.53 -7.29 21.03
C LEU A 176 -6.86 -7.39 20.29
N MET A 177 -6.85 -7.37 18.96
CA MET A 177 -8.07 -7.48 18.15
C MET A 177 -8.77 -8.83 18.31
N MET A 178 -8.03 -9.93 18.42
CA MET A 178 -8.59 -11.28 18.63
C MET A 178 -9.29 -11.46 19.98
N ASN A 179 -8.89 -10.69 21.00
CA ASN A 179 -9.48 -10.78 22.33
C ASN A 179 -10.83 -10.05 22.44
N GLU A 180 -11.23 -9.34 21.38
CA GLU A 180 -12.52 -8.67 21.29
C GLU A 180 -13.66 -9.67 20.99
N LYS A 181 -14.90 -9.19 21.09
CA LYS A 181 -16.09 -9.98 20.77
C LYS A 181 -16.59 -9.62 19.38
N PHE A 182 -16.91 -10.61 18.56
CA PHE A 182 -17.34 -10.39 17.17
C PHE A 182 -18.86 -10.43 16.95
N GLY A 183 -19.67 -10.30 18.01
CA GLY A 183 -21.13 -10.26 17.89
C GLY A 183 -21.62 -9.00 17.17
N ASP A 184 -22.74 -9.09 16.46
CA ASP A 184 -23.34 -7.98 15.68
C ASP A 184 -23.46 -6.67 16.50
N GLU A 185 -23.71 -6.76 17.80
CA GLU A 185 -23.83 -5.61 18.71
C GLU A 185 -22.53 -4.84 18.94
N GLU A 186 -21.39 -5.39 18.53
CA GLU A 186 -20.07 -4.80 18.70
C GLU A 186 -19.64 -3.95 17.50
N TRP A 187 -20.27 -4.15 16.34
CA TRP A 187 -20.01 -3.44 15.08
C TRP A 187 -20.83 -2.15 14.95
N THR A 188 -20.64 -1.25 15.92
CA THR A 188 -21.47 -0.04 16.06
C THR A 188 -20.95 1.18 15.32
N GLN A 189 -19.72 1.14 14.81
CA GLN A 189 -19.13 2.21 14.03
C GLN A 189 -19.24 1.90 12.53
N ARG A 190 -19.13 2.92 11.68
CA ARG A 190 -19.11 2.77 10.23
C ARG A 190 -18.10 3.72 9.61
N TYR A 191 -17.35 3.24 8.64
CA TYR A 191 -16.60 4.07 7.71
C TYR A 191 -17.40 4.21 6.42
N CYS A 192 -17.61 5.43 5.93
CA CYS A 192 -18.30 5.68 4.67
C CYS A 192 -17.45 6.59 3.79
N SER A 193 -17.20 6.15 2.56
CA SER A 193 -16.55 6.93 1.52
C SER A 193 -17.61 7.50 0.58
N LEU A 194 -18.00 8.77 0.77
CA LEU A 194 -19.08 9.41 -0.01
C LEU A 194 -18.76 9.57 -1.50
N HIS A 195 -17.49 9.62 -1.88
CA HIS A 195 -17.08 9.83 -3.27
C HIS A 195 -16.93 8.51 -4.04
N ILE A 196 -16.57 7.41 -3.36
CA ILE A 196 -16.61 6.06 -3.96
C ILE A 196 -18.02 5.45 -3.85
N GLY A 197 -18.76 5.82 -2.81
CA GLY A 197 -20.12 5.39 -2.56
C GLY A 197 -20.23 4.06 -1.82
N PHE A 198 -19.32 3.73 -0.89
CA PHE A 198 -19.43 2.54 -0.04
C PHE A 198 -19.37 2.88 1.45
N CYS A 199 -20.01 2.04 2.24
CA CYS A 199 -19.90 2.01 3.69
C CYS A 199 -19.50 0.61 4.17
N LEU A 200 -18.71 0.54 5.24
CA LEU A 200 -18.33 -0.71 5.88
C LEU A 200 -18.43 -0.60 7.41
N PRO A 201 -18.77 -1.71 8.09
CA PRO A 201 -18.87 -1.73 9.54
C PRO A 201 -17.48 -1.70 10.18
N ILE A 202 -17.38 -1.04 11.32
CA ILE A 202 -16.17 -1.01 12.15
C ILE A 202 -16.54 -1.41 13.58
N HIS A 203 -15.74 -2.29 14.16
CA HIS A 203 -15.88 -2.70 15.55
C HIS A 203 -15.72 -1.50 16.51
N ARG A 204 -16.49 -1.44 17.61
CA ARG A 204 -16.54 -0.28 18.52
C ARG A 204 -15.21 0.06 19.21
N ASN A 205 -14.34 -0.94 19.37
CA ASN A 205 -13.05 -0.81 20.05
C ASN A 205 -11.88 -0.64 19.07
N TRP A 206 -12.15 -0.52 17.76
CA TRP A 206 -11.11 -0.40 16.74
C TRP A 206 -11.08 1.01 16.15
N TRP A 207 -9.90 1.38 15.71
CA TRP A 207 -9.60 2.60 14.99
C TRP A 207 -9.50 2.30 13.50
N TYR A 208 -9.86 3.27 12.67
CA TYR A 208 -9.70 3.19 11.24
C TYR A 208 -9.16 4.51 10.70
N LYS A 209 -8.40 4.42 9.61
CA LYS A 209 -7.92 5.57 8.86
C LYS A 209 -7.91 5.23 7.39
N SER A 210 -8.46 6.15 6.58
CA SER A 210 -8.33 6.07 5.14
C SER A 210 -7.07 6.82 4.71
N PHE A 211 -6.32 6.20 3.81
CA PHE A 211 -5.12 6.77 3.21
C PHE A 211 -5.37 7.24 1.76
N GLY A 212 -6.64 7.22 1.32
CA GLY A 212 -7.02 7.62 -0.03
C GLY A 212 -6.64 6.57 -1.07
N ALA A 213 -6.45 6.99 -2.31
CA ALA A 213 -5.88 6.13 -3.34
C ALA A 213 -4.40 5.86 -3.02
N THR A 214 -4.00 4.60 -3.09
CA THR A 214 -2.60 4.23 -3.12
C THR A 214 -2.21 3.99 -4.58
N THR A 215 -1.09 3.33 -4.76
CA THR A 215 -0.52 3.02 -6.04
C THR A 215 -0.98 1.68 -6.62
N SER A 216 -1.49 0.77 -5.79
CA SER A 216 -2.14 -0.48 -6.21
C SER A 216 -3.65 -0.42 -6.12
N SER A 217 -4.20 0.38 -5.21
CA SER A 217 -5.63 0.46 -4.97
C SER A 217 -6.16 1.86 -5.21
N LEU A 218 -7.33 1.92 -5.83
CA LEU A 218 -8.09 3.15 -6.02
C LEU A 218 -8.50 3.78 -4.68
N TRP A 219 -8.54 2.98 -3.61
CA TRP A 219 -8.85 3.42 -2.27
C TRP A 219 -8.33 2.45 -1.22
N HIS A 220 -7.74 2.97 -0.15
CA HIS A 220 -7.13 2.20 0.93
C HIS A 220 -7.62 2.67 2.31
N VAL A 221 -7.98 1.71 3.15
CA VAL A 221 -8.36 1.92 4.55
C VAL A 221 -7.68 0.86 5.39
N GLU A 222 -7.10 1.28 6.50
CA GLU A 222 -6.56 0.37 7.50
C GLU A 222 -7.39 0.43 8.78
N ILE A 223 -7.40 -0.69 9.50
CA ILE A 223 -8.10 -0.87 10.77
C ILE A 223 -7.15 -1.52 11.78
N GLY A 224 -7.15 -1.03 13.02
CA GLY A 224 -6.32 -1.57 14.11
C GLY A 224 -6.89 -1.33 15.51
N PRO A 225 -6.26 -1.89 16.56
CA PRO A 225 -6.70 -1.73 17.95
C PRO A 225 -6.29 -0.39 18.58
N GLU A 226 -5.47 0.40 17.89
CA GLU A 226 -4.89 1.67 18.33
C GLU A 226 -4.93 2.70 17.19
N PRO A 227 -4.77 4.01 17.47
CA PRO A 227 -4.73 5.03 16.44
C PRO A 227 -3.69 4.75 15.35
N LEU A 228 -4.09 4.96 14.10
CA LEU A 228 -3.27 4.73 12.91
C LEU A 228 -2.71 6.07 12.42
N GLU A 229 -1.40 6.19 12.31
CA GLU A 229 -0.75 7.43 11.91
C GLU A 229 -0.16 7.33 10.52
N VAL A 230 0.49 6.21 10.21
CA VAL A 230 1.15 5.95 8.93
C VAL A 230 0.57 4.71 8.25
N LEU A 231 0.83 4.58 6.95
CA LEU A 231 0.47 3.41 6.17
C LEU A 231 1.28 2.20 6.67
N GLY A 232 0.61 1.07 6.86
CA GLY A 232 1.11 -0.17 7.44
C GLY A 232 0.89 -0.30 8.95
N ASP A 233 0.21 0.65 9.60
CA ASP A 233 -0.04 0.58 11.04
C ASP A 233 -1.13 -0.43 11.40
N GLY A 234 -2.11 -0.65 10.52
CA GLY A 234 -3.27 -1.49 10.77
C GLY A 234 -3.13 -2.91 10.20
N PRO A 235 -3.38 -3.97 11.00
CA PRO A 235 -3.29 -5.35 10.54
C PRO A 235 -4.46 -5.80 9.64
N LEU A 236 -5.56 -5.04 9.56
CA LEU A 236 -6.69 -5.32 8.69
C LEU A 236 -6.80 -4.21 7.64
N LEU A 237 -6.80 -4.60 6.37
CA LEU A 237 -6.74 -3.72 5.22
C LEU A 237 -8.03 -3.85 4.41
N ILE A 238 -8.52 -2.74 3.87
CA ILE A 238 -9.59 -2.71 2.88
C ILE A 238 -9.10 -1.92 1.67
N ASN A 239 -9.11 -2.57 0.52
CA ASN A 239 -8.67 -2.01 -0.76
C ASN A 239 -9.80 -2.02 -1.78
N LEU A 240 -9.91 -0.95 -2.58
CA LEU A 240 -10.72 -0.92 -3.79
C LEU A 240 -9.80 -1.02 -5.02
N PHE A 241 -10.05 -1.97 -5.90
CA PHE A 241 -9.29 -2.14 -7.14
C PHE A 241 -10.12 -1.80 -8.38
N SER A 242 -9.42 -1.61 -9.50
CA SER A 242 -10.00 -1.16 -10.79
C SER A 242 -10.46 -2.29 -11.71
N ASP A 243 -10.32 -3.53 -11.28
CA ASP A 243 -10.67 -4.76 -11.98
C ASP A 243 -11.86 -5.46 -11.31
N THR A 244 -12.44 -6.41 -12.04
CA THR A 244 -13.60 -7.18 -11.57
C THR A 244 -13.19 -8.37 -10.69
N VAL A 245 -14.10 -8.82 -9.82
CA VAL A 245 -13.89 -10.05 -9.01
C VAL A 245 -13.62 -11.28 -9.88
N ASP A 246 -14.25 -11.35 -11.06
CA ASP A 246 -14.06 -12.45 -12.00
C ASP A 246 -12.66 -12.43 -12.63
N GLU A 247 -12.08 -11.25 -12.90
CA GLU A 247 -10.73 -11.10 -13.47
C GLU A 247 -9.63 -11.57 -12.50
N VAL A 248 -9.84 -11.38 -11.19
CA VAL A 248 -8.95 -11.93 -10.15
C VAL A 248 -9.23 -13.39 -9.82
N GLY A 249 -10.21 -14.01 -10.49
CA GLY A 249 -10.54 -15.42 -10.33
C GLY A 249 -11.23 -15.77 -9.00
N ALA A 250 -11.93 -14.80 -8.40
CA ALA A 250 -12.71 -14.98 -7.19
C ALA A 250 -14.23 -14.95 -7.49
N GLU A 251 -15.06 -15.22 -6.48
CA GLU A 251 -16.53 -15.08 -6.54
C GLU A 251 -16.98 -13.97 -5.57
N ASP A 252 -18.09 -13.27 -5.84
CA ASP A 252 -18.60 -12.23 -4.93
C ASP A 252 -18.93 -12.79 -3.54
N GLY A 253 -18.35 -12.19 -2.51
CA GLY A 253 -18.50 -12.59 -1.11
C GLY A 253 -17.64 -13.78 -0.68
N ILE A 254 -16.76 -14.30 -1.55
CA ILE A 254 -15.89 -15.43 -1.20
C ILE A 254 -14.80 -15.00 -0.22
N ILE A 255 -14.41 -15.95 0.63
CA ILE A 255 -13.34 -15.80 1.61
C ILE A 255 -12.25 -16.82 1.26
N VAL A 256 -11.07 -16.34 0.85
CA VAL A 256 -9.95 -17.17 0.40
C VAL A 256 -8.79 -17.05 1.40
N THR A 257 -8.07 -18.15 1.63
CA THR A 257 -6.89 -18.17 2.51
C THR A 257 -5.63 -18.28 1.67
N HIS A 258 -4.71 -17.35 1.85
CA HIS A 258 -3.41 -17.30 1.17
C HIS A 258 -2.29 -17.37 2.22
N GLY A 259 -1.79 -18.56 2.50
CA GLY A 259 -0.76 -18.76 3.52
C GLY A 259 -1.26 -18.39 4.91
N ASN A 260 -0.68 -17.36 5.51
CA ASN A 260 -1.05 -16.81 6.83
C ASN A 260 -2.05 -15.65 6.75
N PHE A 261 -2.57 -15.33 5.57
CA PHE A 261 -3.56 -14.28 5.36
C PHE A 261 -4.89 -14.85 4.89
N VAL A 262 -5.95 -14.11 5.15
CA VAL A 262 -7.31 -14.34 4.65
C VAL A 262 -7.79 -13.09 3.94
N VAL A 263 -8.44 -13.28 2.79
CA VAL A 263 -8.93 -12.22 1.92
C VAL A 263 -10.39 -12.48 1.60
N GLY A 264 -11.26 -11.52 1.86
CA GLY A 264 -12.64 -11.50 1.42
C GLY A 264 -12.80 -10.60 0.20
N TYR A 265 -13.48 -11.10 -0.83
CA TYR A 265 -13.69 -10.38 -2.08
C TYR A 265 -15.14 -9.93 -2.19
N ARG A 266 -15.36 -8.69 -2.65
CA ARG A 266 -16.69 -8.14 -2.91
C ARG A 266 -16.73 -7.41 -4.24
N ALA A 267 -17.67 -7.79 -5.10
CA ALA A 267 -17.92 -7.09 -6.35
C ALA A 267 -18.44 -5.68 -6.06
N TRP A 268 -17.96 -4.71 -6.84
CA TRP A 268 -18.32 -3.31 -6.69
C TRP A 268 -18.69 -2.66 -8.03
N SER A 269 -19.41 -1.55 -7.96
CA SER A 269 -19.92 -0.86 -9.14
C SER A 269 -18.81 -0.36 -10.08
N GLY A 270 -19.06 -0.44 -11.39
CA GLY A 270 -18.18 0.12 -12.43
C GLY A 270 -16.93 -0.71 -12.68
N ASP A 271 -17.08 -2.03 -12.80
CA ASP A 271 -16.01 -3.00 -13.06
C ASP A 271 -14.88 -2.95 -12.01
N ARG A 272 -15.27 -2.83 -10.74
CA ARG A 272 -14.34 -2.73 -9.60
C ARG A 272 -14.62 -3.83 -8.59
N HIS A 273 -13.71 -4.03 -7.67
CA HIS A 273 -13.93 -4.89 -6.52
C HIS A 273 -13.27 -4.35 -5.26
N ILE A 274 -13.78 -4.79 -4.11
CA ILE A 274 -13.21 -4.50 -2.79
C ILE A 274 -12.60 -5.79 -2.25
N GLU A 275 -11.37 -5.70 -1.77
CA GLU A 275 -10.72 -6.74 -0.97
C GLU A 275 -10.67 -6.32 0.49
N VAL A 276 -11.01 -7.23 1.39
CA VAL A 276 -10.80 -7.11 2.84
C VAL A 276 -9.78 -8.15 3.24
N SER A 277 -8.59 -7.76 3.68
CA SER A 277 -7.51 -8.68 4.00
C SER A 277 -6.96 -8.50 5.41
N ALA A 278 -6.58 -9.60 6.04
CA ALA A 278 -5.96 -9.60 7.36
C ALA A 278 -5.18 -10.92 7.60
N PRO A 279 -4.33 -10.99 8.63
CA PRO A 279 -3.83 -12.24 9.17
C PRO A 279 -4.95 -13.23 9.46
N GLN A 280 -4.69 -14.53 9.27
CA GLN A 280 -5.69 -15.60 9.37
C GLN A 280 -6.43 -15.61 10.72
N GLU A 281 -5.77 -15.15 11.78
CA GLU A 281 -6.33 -15.01 13.12
C GLU A 281 -7.51 -14.03 13.20
N LEU A 282 -7.60 -13.08 12.27
CA LEU A 282 -8.68 -12.09 12.16
C LEU A 282 -9.74 -12.49 11.11
N ARG A 283 -9.81 -13.78 10.75
CA ARG A 283 -10.79 -14.30 9.77
C ARG A 283 -12.22 -13.87 10.05
N GLU A 284 -12.70 -13.99 11.30
CA GLU A 284 -14.08 -13.66 11.66
C GLU A 284 -14.40 -12.18 11.34
N ALA A 285 -13.42 -11.29 11.51
CA ALA A 285 -13.55 -9.89 11.15
C ALA A 285 -13.63 -9.67 9.63
N VAL A 286 -12.76 -10.36 8.87
CA VAL A 286 -12.77 -10.29 7.39
C VAL A 286 -14.10 -10.81 6.83
N GLU A 287 -14.58 -11.94 7.35
CA GLU A 287 -15.89 -12.52 6.98
C GLU A 287 -17.02 -11.54 7.25
N TYR A 288 -17.04 -10.94 8.46
CA TYR A 288 -18.08 -9.98 8.83
C TYR A 288 -18.05 -8.73 7.94
N ILE A 289 -16.90 -8.07 7.81
CA ILE A 289 -16.80 -6.83 7.03
C ILE A 289 -17.22 -7.11 5.59
N THR A 290 -16.70 -8.16 4.95
CA THR A 290 -17.01 -8.52 3.55
C THR A 290 -18.51 -8.75 3.33
N ALA A 291 -19.20 -9.39 4.28
CA ALA A 291 -20.63 -9.66 4.18
C ALA A 291 -21.49 -8.39 4.28
N TYR A 292 -21.01 -7.36 4.97
CA TYR A 292 -21.77 -6.15 5.33
C TYR A 292 -21.23 -4.86 4.69
N ILE A 293 -20.46 -4.96 3.61
CA ILE A 293 -20.19 -3.80 2.74
C ILE A 293 -21.48 -3.41 2.04
N GLU A 294 -21.86 -2.13 2.14
CA GLU A 294 -23.10 -1.58 1.60
C GLU A 294 -22.81 -0.38 0.69
N GLU A 295 -23.66 -0.16 -0.31
CA GLU A 295 -23.65 1.09 -1.08
C GLU A 295 -24.03 2.27 -0.18
N GLY A 296 -23.22 3.33 -0.22
CA GLY A 296 -23.31 4.53 0.61
C GLY A 296 -23.92 5.74 -0.08
#